data_AF-A0A843HWD2-F1
#
_entry.id   AF-A0A843HWD2-F1
#
_cell.length_a   1.000
_cell.length_b   1.000
_cell.length_c   1.000
_cell.angle_alpha   90.00
_cell.angle_beta   90.00
_cell.angle_gamma   90.00
#
_symmetry.space_group_name_H-M   'P 1'
#
loop_
_entity.id
_entity.type
_entity.pdbx_description
1 polymer ?
#
loop_
_entity_poly.entity_id
_entity_poly.type
_entity_poly.pdbx_seq_one_letter_code
_entity_poly.pdbx_strand_id
1 'polypeptide(L)'
;GAIGIANSANKVRKEPLRVILNGLGKDAALIISRINGFTYVQTEFDYFTGEVKVVREKAYSDGERAKVRCYGADDVREGVAIMHLEGVDVSITGNSTNPTRFQHPVAGTYKKECVLQGKKYFSVASGGGTGRTLHPDNMAAGPASYGMTDTLGRMHSDAQFAGSSSVPAHVEMMGLIGMGNNPMVGATVAVAVAVEEALK
;
A
#
# COMPACT_ATOMS: atom_id res chain seq x y z
N GLY A 1 -1.29 6.69 -9.04
CA GLY A 1 -1.20 5.23 -8.97
C GLY A 1 -2.50 4.64 -8.45
N ALA A 2 -2.58 4.35 -7.15
CA ALA A 2 -3.72 3.68 -6.53
C ALA A 2 -5.09 4.34 -6.78
N ILE A 3 -5.18 5.68 -6.74
CA ILE A 3 -6.43 6.40 -7.05
C ILE A 3 -6.90 6.13 -8.49
N GLY A 4 -5.98 6.08 -9.46
CA GLY A 4 -6.32 5.78 -10.85
C GLY A 4 -6.82 4.34 -11.02
N ILE A 5 -6.21 3.39 -10.29
CA ILE A 5 -6.66 2.00 -10.25
C ILE A 5 -8.07 1.91 -9.68
N ALA A 6 -8.33 2.58 -8.55
CA ALA A 6 -9.65 2.62 -7.93
C ALA A 6 -10.70 3.23 -8.86
N ASN A 7 -10.40 4.36 -9.49
CA ASN A 7 -11.31 5.01 -10.44
C ASN A 7 -11.63 4.12 -11.65
N SER A 8 -10.64 3.39 -12.16
CA SER A 8 -10.87 2.43 -13.25
C SER A 8 -11.76 1.29 -12.81
N ALA A 9 -11.48 0.66 -11.67
CA ALA A 9 -12.29 -0.42 -11.13
C ALA A 9 -13.73 0.02 -10.83
N ASN A 10 -13.91 1.26 -10.38
CA ASN A 10 -15.24 1.80 -10.04
C ASN A 10 -16.18 1.96 -11.25
N LYS A 11 -15.68 1.89 -12.50
CA LYS A 11 -16.53 1.90 -13.69
C LYS A 11 -17.47 0.70 -13.77
N VAL A 12 -17.03 -0.44 -13.26
CA VAL A 12 -17.78 -1.72 -13.36
C VAL A 12 -18.38 -2.19 -12.04
N ARG A 13 -17.95 -1.62 -10.92
CA ARG A 13 -18.43 -1.97 -9.58
C ARG A 13 -19.77 -1.30 -9.26
N LYS A 14 -20.60 -2.00 -8.50
CA LYS A 14 -21.83 -1.44 -7.90
C LYS A 14 -21.50 -0.48 -6.76
N GLU A 15 -20.56 -0.88 -5.91
CA GLU A 15 -20.08 -0.08 -4.78
C GLU A 15 -18.66 0.42 -5.05
N PRO A 16 -18.45 1.74 -5.08
CA PRO A 16 -17.13 2.33 -5.27
C PRO A 16 -16.14 1.87 -4.20
N LEU A 17 -14.90 1.63 -4.61
CA LEU A 17 -13.80 1.34 -3.70
C LEU A 17 -13.52 2.55 -2.80
N ARG A 18 -13.39 2.28 -1.50
CA ARG A 18 -12.86 3.22 -0.52
C ARG A 18 -11.34 3.14 -0.56
N VAL A 19 -10.66 4.29 -0.50
CA VAL A 19 -9.20 4.37 -0.56
C VAL A 19 -8.68 5.00 0.71
N ILE A 20 -7.76 4.29 1.37
CA ILE A 20 -7.04 4.80 2.53
C ILE A 20 -5.54 4.85 2.26
N LEU A 21 -4.83 5.71 2.97
CA LEU A 21 -3.37 5.73 3.06
C LEU A 21 -2.95 5.43 4.49
N ASN A 22 -2.05 4.46 4.66
CA ASN A 22 -1.52 3.99 5.94
C ASN A 22 -0.01 3.68 5.79
N GLY A 23 0.71 3.54 6.90
CA GLY A 23 2.16 3.29 6.91
C GLY A 23 3.00 4.56 6.77
N LEU A 24 2.55 5.62 7.44
CA LEU A 24 3.18 6.92 7.58
C LEU A 24 3.18 7.31 9.06
N GLY A 25 4.16 8.10 9.52
CA GLY A 25 4.05 8.78 10.82
C GLY A 25 2.96 9.85 10.80
N LYS A 26 2.40 10.19 11.97
CA LYS A 26 1.28 11.16 12.11
C LYS A 26 1.58 12.52 11.48
N ASP A 27 2.78 13.06 11.70
CA ASP A 27 3.19 14.34 11.08
C ASP A 27 3.25 14.26 9.55
N ALA A 28 3.81 13.17 9.02
CA ALA A 28 3.90 12.95 7.58
C ALA A 28 2.50 12.81 6.96
N ALA A 29 1.59 12.09 7.62
CA ALA A 29 0.22 11.92 7.18
C ALA A 29 -0.53 13.27 7.12
N LEU A 30 -0.36 14.13 8.13
CA LEU A 30 -0.95 15.47 8.15
C LEU A 30 -0.45 16.32 6.97
N ILE A 31 0.87 16.37 6.76
CA ILE A 31 1.49 17.14 5.67
C ILE A 31 1.05 16.61 4.31
N ILE A 32 1.11 15.30 4.09
CA ILE A 32 0.70 14.66 2.83
C ILE A 32 -0.78 14.92 2.55
N SER A 33 -1.64 14.86 3.56
CA SER A 33 -3.06 15.15 3.40
C SER A 33 -3.29 16.58 2.95
N ARG A 34 -2.62 17.54 3.61
CA ARG A 34 -2.73 18.96 3.27
C ARG A 34 -2.25 19.25 1.85
N ILE A 35 -1.10 18.71 1.44
CA ILE A 35 -0.52 18.97 0.11
C ILE A 35 -1.37 18.35 -0.99
N ASN A 36 -1.88 17.14 -0.78
CA ASN A 36 -2.61 16.42 -1.82
C ASN A 36 -4.12 16.72 -1.83
N GLY A 37 -4.65 17.33 -0.76
CA GLY A 37 -6.08 17.57 -0.58
C GLY A 37 -6.85 16.35 -0.07
N PHE A 38 -6.18 15.43 0.63
CA PHE A 38 -6.84 14.26 1.23
C PHE A 38 -7.54 14.63 2.55
N THR A 39 -8.38 13.73 3.04
CA THR A 39 -8.92 13.83 4.40
C THR A 39 -7.90 13.24 5.38
N TYR A 40 -7.35 14.08 6.25
CA TYR A 40 -6.51 13.61 7.35
C TYR A 40 -7.39 13.00 8.43
N VAL A 41 -7.10 11.77 8.83
CA VAL A 41 -7.76 11.06 9.91
C VAL A 41 -6.74 10.81 11.02
N GLN A 42 -6.89 11.54 12.11
CA GLN A 42 -6.03 11.42 13.28
C GLN A 42 -6.60 10.35 14.21
N THR A 43 -5.75 9.44 14.64
CA THR A 43 -6.09 8.37 15.55
C THR A 43 -5.34 8.47 16.88
N GLU A 44 -5.97 7.92 17.91
CA GLU A 44 -5.38 7.62 19.19
C GLU A 44 -5.49 6.10 19.41
N PHE A 45 -4.36 5.48 19.77
CA PHE A 45 -4.26 4.04 19.98
C PHE A 45 -4.13 3.74 21.47
N ASP A 46 -5.04 2.93 21.99
CA ASP A 46 -4.98 2.44 23.35
C ASP A 46 -4.09 1.19 23.41
N TYR A 47 -2.91 1.34 24.00
CA TYR A 47 -1.92 0.28 24.10
C TYR A 47 -2.34 -0.88 25.02
N PHE A 48 -3.27 -0.65 25.95
CA PHE A 48 -3.79 -1.66 26.87
C PHE A 48 -4.84 -2.53 26.19
N THR A 49 -5.77 -1.92 25.46
CA THR A 49 -6.87 -2.65 24.81
C THR A 49 -6.56 -3.08 23.38
N GLY A 50 -5.63 -2.39 22.70
CA GLY A 50 -5.37 -2.55 21.27
C GLY A 50 -6.41 -1.87 20.38
N GLU A 51 -7.30 -1.05 20.94
CA GLU A 51 -8.30 -0.31 20.19
C GLU A 51 -7.74 0.99 19.60
N VAL A 52 -8.17 1.31 18.38
CA VAL A 52 -7.87 2.60 17.74
C VAL A 52 -9.15 3.43 17.64
N LYS A 53 -9.05 4.71 18.01
CA LYS A 53 -10.16 5.66 17.95
C LYS A 53 -9.80 6.84 17.07
N VAL A 54 -10.76 7.29 16.26
CA VAL A 54 -10.61 8.52 15.47
C VAL A 54 -10.89 9.70 16.38
N VAL A 55 -9.90 10.57 16.57
CA VAL A 55 -10.00 11.76 17.42
C VAL A 55 -10.23 13.04 16.61
N ARG A 56 -9.90 13.02 15.31
CA ARG A 56 -10.11 14.16 14.42
C ARG A 56 -10.15 13.73 12.96
N GLU A 57 -11.07 14.30 12.21
CA GLU A 57 -11.09 14.22 10.74
C GLU A 57 -11.08 15.63 10.14
N LYS A 58 -10.23 15.85 9.12
CA LYS A 58 -10.17 17.12 8.40
C LYS A 58 -9.93 16.90 6.91
N ALA A 59 -10.93 17.22 6.10
CA ALA A 59 -10.78 17.34 4.66
C ALA A 59 -9.97 18.60 4.31
N TYR A 60 -9.01 18.47 3.39
CA TYR A 60 -8.22 19.58 2.86
C TYR A 60 -8.59 19.96 1.42
N SER A 61 -9.59 19.32 0.84
CA SER A 61 -10.24 19.69 -0.42
C SER A 61 -11.70 19.24 -0.41
N ASP A 62 -12.45 19.60 -1.44
CA ASP A 62 -13.88 19.25 -1.58
C ASP A 62 -14.16 18.24 -2.71
N GLY A 63 -13.11 17.79 -3.43
CA GLY A 63 -13.23 16.92 -4.60
C GLY A 63 -12.99 15.44 -4.33
N GLU A 64 -12.80 14.65 -5.40
CA GLU A 64 -12.51 13.20 -5.30
C GLU A 64 -11.31 12.87 -4.40
N ARG A 65 -10.34 13.78 -4.30
CA ARG A 65 -9.19 13.60 -3.41
C ARG A 65 -9.57 13.61 -1.93
N ALA A 66 -10.59 14.37 -1.54
CA ALA A 66 -11.10 14.40 -0.18
C ALA A 66 -11.66 13.04 0.28
N LYS A 67 -12.09 12.19 -0.66
CA LYS A 67 -12.57 10.83 -0.36
C LYS A 67 -11.44 9.88 0.06
N VAL A 68 -10.18 10.24 -0.17
CA VAL A 68 -9.03 9.48 0.30
C VAL A 68 -8.79 9.81 1.78
N ARG A 69 -8.90 8.80 2.64
CA ARG A 69 -8.63 8.94 4.08
C ARG A 69 -7.16 8.63 4.35
N CYS A 70 -6.42 9.58 4.89
CA CYS A 70 -4.99 9.46 5.14
C CYS A 70 -4.75 9.39 6.64
N TYR A 71 -4.25 8.24 7.08
CA TYR A 71 -3.91 7.94 8.45
C TYR A 71 -2.40 8.05 8.66
N GLY A 72 -2.02 8.44 9.86
CA GLY A 72 -0.66 8.22 10.35
C GLY A 72 -0.71 7.38 11.62
N ALA A 73 0.33 6.58 11.83
CA ALA A 73 0.48 5.70 12.98
C ALA A 73 1.84 5.93 13.63
N ASP A 74 1.89 5.84 14.96
CA ASP A 74 3.13 5.96 15.72
C ASP A 74 3.95 4.66 15.67
N ASP A 75 3.28 3.52 15.48
CA ASP A 75 3.91 2.20 15.36
C ASP A 75 3.09 1.20 14.53
N VAL A 76 3.60 -0.04 14.46
CA VAL A 76 2.98 -1.15 13.73
C VAL A 76 1.61 -1.53 14.30
N ARG A 77 1.42 -1.51 15.63
CA ARG A 77 0.18 -1.96 16.27
C ARG A 77 -0.97 -1.02 15.93
N GLU A 78 -0.74 0.28 16.02
CA GLU A 78 -1.73 1.28 15.58
C GLU A 78 -2.01 1.15 14.08
N GLY A 79 -0.96 0.97 13.26
CA GLY A 79 -1.10 0.73 11.83
C GLY A 79 -1.98 -0.48 11.50
N VAL A 80 -1.84 -1.60 12.23
CA VAL A 80 -2.68 -2.80 12.08
C VAL A 80 -4.10 -2.55 12.56
N ALA A 81 -4.28 -1.86 13.68
CA ALA A 81 -5.60 -1.52 14.19
C ALA A 81 -6.39 -0.64 13.20
N ILE A 82 -5.72 0.30 12.51
CA ILE A 82 -6.31 1.09 11.42
C ILE A 82 -6.78 0.19 10.27
N MET A 83 -6.01 -0.84 9.91
CA MET A 83 -6.41 -1.79 8.85
C MET A 83 -7.70 -2.55 9.23
N HIS A 84 -7.83 -2.95 10.51
CA HIS A 84 -9.07 -3.55 11.02
C HIS A 84 -10.23 -2.57 11.08
N LEU A 85 -9.98 -1.33 11.54
CA LEU A 85 -10.99 -0.27 11.61
C LEU A 85 -11.65 -0.02 10.25
N GLU A 86 -10.85 0.03 9.18
CA GLU A 86 -11.34 0.29 7.83
C GLU A 86 -11.83 -0.98 7.10
N GLY A 87 -11.51 -2.16 7.63
CA GLY A 87 -11.86 -3.45 7.04
C GLY A 87 -11.20 -3.64 5.67
N VAL A 88 -9.87 -3.49 5.60
CA VAL A 88 -9.16 -3.47 4.32
C VAL A 88 -9.16 -4.85 3.66
N ASP A 89 -9.69 -4.94 2.44
CA ASP A 89 -9.70 -6.16 1.62
C ASP A 89 -8.44 -6.31 0.74
N VAL A 90 -7.90 -5.19 0.26
CA VAL A 90 -6.78 -5.15 -0.69
C VAL A 90 -5.77 -4.09 -0.27
N SER A 91 -4.48 -4.42 -0.27
CA SER A 91 -3.42 -3.44 -0.07
C SER A 91 -2.35 -3.50 -1.16
N ILE A 92 -1.75 -2.33 -1.41
CA ILE A 92 -0.56 -2.20 -2.25
C ILE A 92 0.49 -1.49 -1.39
N THR A 93 1.56 -2.21 -1.05
CA THR A 93 2.67 -1.65 -0.27
C THR A 93 3.78 -1.20 -1.21
N GLY A 94 4.40 -0.06 -0.91
CA GLY A 94 5.59 0.39 -1.59
C GLY A 94 6.82 -0.27 -0.98
N ASN A 95 7.49 -1.14 -1.72
CA ASN A 95 8.76 -1.74 -1.32
C ASN A 95 9.79 -0.61 -1.23
N SER A 96 10.32 -0.37 -0.03
CA SER A 96 10.32 0.96 0.57
C SER A 96 11.48 1.87 0.19
N THR A 97 11.18 3.16 0.05
CA THR A 97 12.16 4.25 0.17
C THR A 97 12.58 4.53 1.63
N ASN A 98 11.96 3.85 2.62
CA ASN A 98 12.42 3.79 4.02
C ASN A 98 11.81 2.57 4.75
N PRO A 99 12.58 1.53 5.10
CA PRO A 99 12.07 0.34 5.81
C PRO A 99 11.52 0.65 7.21
N THR A 100 11.85 1.81 7.79
CA THR A 100 11.33 2.21 9.11
C THR A 100 9.88 2.67 9.07
N ARG A 101 9.25 2.80 7.90
CA ARG A 101 7.85 3.27 7.77
C ARG A 101 6.78 2.21 8.06
N PHE A 102 7.14 1.09 8.69
CA PHE A 102 6.23 0.07 9.24
C PHE A 102 5.26 -0.63 8.24
N GLN A 103 5.24 -0.25 6.96
CA GLN A 103 4.30 -0.75 5.95
C GLN A 103 4.28 -2.28 5.82
N HIS A 104 5.46 -2.89 5.70
CA HIS A 104 5.58 -4.34 5.58
C HIS A 104 5.17 -5.07 6.86
N PRO A 105 5.66 -4.70 8.06
CA PRO A 105 5.16 -5.25 9.32
C PRO A 105 3.65 -5.11 9.51
N VAL A 106 3.06 -3.97 9.13
CA VAL A 106 1.60 -3.76 9.22
C VAL A 106 0.85 -4.72 8.30
N ALA A 107 1.23 -4.79 7.02
CA ALA A 107 0.57 -5.67 6.06
C ALA A 107 0.75 -7.16 6.42
N GLY A 108 1.93 -7.56 6.91
CA GLY A 108 2.20 -8.95 7.33
C GLY A 108 1.43 -9.37 8.57
N THR A 109 1.39 -8.50 9.59
CA THR A 109 0.62 -8.76 10.80
C THR A 109 -0.87 -8.83 10.50
N TYR A 110 -1.39 -7.85 9.75
CA TYR A 110 -2.79 -7.83 9.33
C TYR A 110 -3.17 -9.04 8.48
N LYS A 111 -2.32 -9.47 7.53
CA LYS A 111 -2.54 -10.69 6.73
C LYS A 111 -2.69 -11.92 7.63
N LYS A 112 -1.79 -12.10 8.59
CA LYS A 112 -1.85 -13.22 9.55
C LYS A 112 -3.17 -13.19 10.33
N GLU A 113 -3.57 -12.04 10.83
CA GLU A 113 -4.81 -11.88 11.61
C GLU A 113 -6.05 -12.12 10.75
N CYS A 114 -6.09 -11.63 9.51
CA CYS A 114 -7.18 -11.93 8.57
C CYS A 114 -7.30 -13.44 8.33
N VAL A 115 -6.19 -14.15 8.08
CA VAL A 115 -6.19 -15.60 7.88
C VAL A 115 -6.75 -16.32 9.11
N LEU A 116 -6.32 -15.94 10.31
CA LEU A 116 -6.83 -16.51 11.57
C LEU A 116 -8.32 -16.24 11.79
N GLN A 117 -8.81 -15.09 11.32
CA GLN A 117 -10.23 -14.72 11.37
C GLN A 117 -11.06 -15.32 10.21
N GLY A 118 -10.44 -16.07 9.29
CA GLY A 118 -11.11 -16.56 8.08
C GLY A 118 -11.51 -15.45 7.08
N LYS A 119 -10.92 -14.26 7.21
CA LYS A 119 -11.17 -13.11 6.32
C LYS A 119 -10.22 -13.15 5.13
N LYS A 120 -10.76 -12.87 3.94
CA LYS A 120 -9.96 -12.70 2.73
C LYS A 120 -9.28 -11.34 2.76
N TYR A 121 -7.98 -11.32 2.52
CA TYR A 121 -7.19 -10.12 2.34
C TYR A 121 -6.16 -10.40 1.25
N PHE A 122 -6.08 -9.53 0.25
CA PHE A 122 -5.12 -9.65 -0.85
C PHE A 122 -4.08 -8.54 -0.75
N SER A 123 -2.80 -8.89 -0.73
CA SER A 123 -1.73 -7.91 -0.59
C SER A 123 -0.71 -8.00 -1.70
N VAL A 124 -0.35 -6.83 -2.22
CA VAL A 124 0.65 -6.68 -3.26
C VAL A 124 1.85 -5.93 -2.70
N ALA A 125 3.04 -6.53 -2.80
CA ALA A 125 4.29 -5.82 -2.53
C ALA A 125 4.86 -5.23 -3.84
N SER A 126 4.83 -3.91 -3.99
CA SER A 126 5.30 -3.21 -5.20
C SER A 126 6.79 -2.88 -5.12
N GLY A 127 7.61 -3.66 -5.82
CA GLY A 127 9.07 -3.68 -5.74
C GLY A 127 9.88 -2.40 -6.05
N GLY A 128 9.27 -1.27 -6.43
CA GLY A 128 9.99 -0.18 -7.09
C GLY A 128 10.99 0.63 -6.25
N GLY A 129 10.87 0.68 -4.92
CA GLY A 129 11.64 1.60 -4.09
C GLY A 129 12.83 0.98 -3.34
N THR A 130 12.88 -0.34 -3.22
CA THR A 130 13.84 -0.95 -2.29
C THR A 130 15.28 -0.90 -2.77
N GLY A 131 15.51 -0.93 -4.09
CA GLY A 131 16.85 -0.75 -4.65
C GLY A 131 17.44 0.65 -4.39
N ARG A 132 16.62 1.68 -4.10
CA ARG A 132 17.15 3.04 -3.83
C ARG A 132 17.50 3.26 -2.36
N THR A 133 16.79 2.63 -1.43
CA THR A 133 16.95 2.90 0.01
C THR A 133 17.70 1.80 0.72
N LEU A 134 17.45 0.55 0.38
CA LEU A 134 18.29 -0.56 0.78
C LEU A 134 19.32 -0.86 -0.33
N HIS A 135 19.77 0.17 -1.04
CA HIS A 135 20.84 -0.01 -2.01
C HIS A 135 22.03 -0.65 -1.28
N PRO A 136 22.67 -1.69 -1.85
CA PRO A 136 23.85 -2.36 -1.29
C PRO A 136 24.87 -1.40 -0.70
N ASP A 137 25.15 -0.32 -1.43
CA ASP A 137 26.13 0.69 -1.06
C ASP A 137 25.63 1.62 0.06
N ASN A 138 24.34 1.96 0.08
CA ASN A 138 23.76 2.85 1.09
C ASN A 138 23.72 2.18 2.48
N MET A 139 23.59 0.85 2.51
CA MET A 139 23.46 0.09 3.76
C MET A 139 24.76 -0.63 4.16
N ALA A 140 25.84 -0.48 3.40
CA ALA A 140 27.10 -1.21 3.56
C ALA A 140 26.93 -2.73 3.70
N ALA A 141 25.82 -3.28 3.17
CA ALA A 141 25.43 -4.67 3.33
C ALA A 141 25.68 -5.49 2.03
N GLY A 142 26.13 -4.83 0.96
CA GLY A 142 26.33 -5.49 -0.32
C GLY A 142 25.03 -6.13 -0.84
N PRO A 143 25.12 -7.20 -1.64
CA PRO A 143 23.95 -7.90 -2.19
C PRO A 143 22.98 -8.45 -1.14
N ALA A 144 23.39 -8.61 0.12
CA ALA A 144 22.52 -9.10 1.19
C ALA A 144 21.33 -8.16 1.47
N SER A 145 21.44 -6.86 1.14
CA SER A 145 20.33 -5.91 1.29
C SER A 145 19.13 -6.24 0.37
N TYR A 146 19.37 -6.90 -0.76
CA TYR A 146 18.31 -7.41 -1.64
C TYR A 146 17.55 -8.58 -1.01
N GLY A 147 18.21 -9.41 -0.19
CA GLY A 147 17.56 -10.49 0.55
C GLY A 147 16.55 -9.96 1.58
N MET A 148 16.92 -8.90 2.31
CA MET A 148 16.01 -8.25 3.26
C MET A 148 14.81 -7.60 2.55
N THR A 149 15.06 -6.95 1.42
CA THR A 149 14.03 -6.39 0.53
C THR A 149 13.01 -7.44 0.10
N ASP A 150 13.48 -8.58 -0.39
CA ASP A 150 12.63 -9.65 -0.86
C ASP A 150 11.84 -10.28 0.28
N THR A 151 12.49 -10.48 1.43
CA THR A 151 11.88 -10.99 2.66
C THR A 151 10.71 -10.11 3.12
N LEU A 152 10.87 -8.79 3.11
CA LEU A 152 9.81 -7.85 3.50
C LEU A 152 8.58 -7.93 2.58
N GLY A 153 8.80 -8.10 1.28
CA GLY A 153 7.70 -8.32 0.31
C GLY A 153 7.01 -9.67 0.52
N ARG A 154 7.79 -10.75 0.67
CA ARG A 154 7.27 -12.12 0.86
C ARG A 154 6.53 -12.33 2.18
N MET A 155 6.75 -11.47 3.18
CA MET A 155 6.07 -11.54 4.47
C MET A 155 4.54 -11.55 4.33
N HIS A 156 4.00 -10.87 3.31
CA HIS A 156 2.57 -10.61 3.21
C HIS A 156 2.01 -10.72 1.79
N SER A 157 2.86 -10.72 0.76
CA SER A 157 2.40 -10.62 -0.62
C SER A 157 1.76 -11.90 -1.14
N ASP A 158 0.55 -11.77 -1.69
CA ASP A 158 -0.04 -12.74 -2.60
C ASP A 158 0.48 -12.55 -4.02
N ALA A 159 0.89 -11.32 -4.35
CA ALA A 159 1.61 -10.99 -5.56
C ALA A 159 2.76 -10.03 -5.24
N GLN A 160 3.96 -10.38 -5.70
CA GLN A 160 5.14 -9.52 -5.58
C GLN A 160 5.61 -9.12 -6.97
N PHE A 161 5.64 -7.81 -7.22
CA PHE A 161 6.25 -7.33 -8.45
C PHE A 161 7.75 -7.15 -8.26
N ALA A 162 8.54 -7.52 -9.27
CA ALA A 162 9.99 -7.56 -9.20
C ALA A 162 10.59 -6.25 -8.67
N GLY A 163 11.48 -6.39 -7.70
CA GLY A 163 12.10 -5.31 -6.93
C GLY A 163 13.05 -4.44 -7.72
N SER A 164 12.58 -3.33 -8.31
CA SER A 164 13.40 -2.29 -8.93
C SER A 164 14.33 -2.76 -10.07
N SER A 165 14.97 -1.80 -10.73
CA SER A 165 15.83 -1.94 -11.92
C SER A 165 17.04 -2.87 -11.80
N SER A 166 17.23 -3.56 -10.67
CA SER A 166 18.38 -4.43 -10.39
C SER A 166 18.06 -5.94 -10.45
N VAL A 167 16.78 -6.33 -10.53
CA VAL A 167 16.42 -7.75 -10.67
C VAL A 167 16.30 -8.10 -12.15
N PRO A 168 16.94 -9.19 -12.65
CA PRO A 168 16.87 -9.58 -14.07
C PRO A 168 15.44 -9.62 -14.62
N ALA A 169 14.49 -10.17 -13.84
CA ALA A 169 13.07 -10.20 -14.20
C ALA A 169 12.44 -8.80 -14.36
N HIS A 170 12.89 -7.79 -13.62
CA HIS A 170 12.43 -6.41 -13.79
C HIS A 170 13.01 -5.79 -15.06
N VAL A 171 14.29 -6.05 -15.36
CA VAL A 171 14.95 -5.60 -16.59
C VAL A 171 14.31 -6.27 -17.81
N GLU A 172 14.00 -7.56 -17.74
CA GLU A 172 13.27 -8.29 -18.77
C GLU A 172 11.82 -7.79 -18.92
N MET A 173 11.10 -7.57 -17.81
CA MET A 173 9.73 -7.02 -17.86
C MET A 173 9.71 -5.61 -18.48
N MET A 174 10.64 -4.74 -18.07
CA MET A 174 10.78 -3.40 -18.65
C MET A 174 11.27 -3.44 -20.10
N GLY A 175 12.18 -4.35 -20.44
CA GLY A 175 12.76 -4.46 -21.78
C GLY A 175 11.80 -5.09 -22.80
N LEU A 176 11.02 -6.09 -22.38
CA LEU A 176 10.08 -6.81 -23.24
C LEU A 176 8.71 -6.13 -23.28
N ILE A 177 8.13 -5.82 -22.11
CA ILE A 177 6.76 -5.28 -22.00
C ILE A 177 6.76 -3.75 -22.02
N GLY A 178 7.86 -3.09 -21.62
CA GLY A 178 7.93 -1.63 -21.57
C GLY A 178 7.16 -1.02 -20.38
N MET A 179 6.75 -1.83 -19.41
CA MET A 179 5.93 -1.40 -18.27
C MET A 179 6.55 -1.81 -16.94
N GLY A 180 6.47 -0.91 -15.96
CA GLY A 180 6.88 -1.19 -14.58
C GLY A 180 5.77 -1.75 -13.70
N ASN A 181 6.11 -2.08 -12.46
CA ASN A 181 5.20 -2.74 -11.51
C ASN A 181 3.84 -2.04 -11.37
N ASN A 182 3.83 -0.74 -11.09
CA ASN A 182 2.58 0.01 -10.92
C ASN A 182 1.78 0.15 -12.24
N PRO A 183 2.40 0.49 -13.39
CA PRO A 183 1.74 0.40 -14.70
C PRO A 183 1.16 -0.98 -15.02
N MET A 184 1.86 -2.07 -14.70
CA MET A 184 1.40 -3.44 -14.93
C MET A 184 0.11 -3.73 -14.14
N VAL A 185 0.06 -3.39 -12.85
CA VAL A 185 -1.19 -3.49 -12.05
C VAL A 185 -2.31 -2.69 -12.70
N GLY A 186 -2.01 -1.46 -13.15
CA GLY A 186 -2.97 -0.61 -13.83
C GLY A 186 -3.50 -1.24 -15.13
N ALA A 187 -2.62 -1.82 -15.94
CA ALA A 187 -2.98 -2.50 -17.18
C ALA A 187 -3.83 -3.75 -16.91
N THR A 188 -3.47 -4.57 -15.92
CA THR A 188 -4.27 -5.73 -15.51
C THR A 188 -5.68 -5.33 -15.08
N VAL A 189 -5.81 -4.29 -14.26
CA VAL A 189 -7.13 -3.79 -13.85
C VAL A 189 -7.89 -3.21 -15.04
N ALA A 190 -7.24 -2.48 -15.93
CA ALA A 190 -7.89 -1.92 -17.12
C ALA A 190 -8.44 -3.01 -18.05
N VAL A 191 -7.68 -4.08 -18.27
CA VAL A 191 -8.13 -5.24 -19.07
C VAL A 191 -9.31 -5.94 -18.39
N ALA A 192 -9.23 -6.19 -17.08
CA ALA A 192 -10.33 -6.82 -16.35
C ALA A 192 -11.62 -5.98 -16.42
N VAL A 193 -11.51 -4.66 -16.28
CA VAL A 193 -12.63 -3.72 -16.43
C VAL A 193 -13.21 -3.77 -17.84
N ALA A 194 -12.36 -3.74 -18.88
CA ALA A 194 -12.83 -3.78 -20.26
C ALA A 194 -13.56 -5.09 -20.61
N VAL A 195 -13.09 -6.23 -20.09
CA VAL A 195 -13.77 -7.53 -20.24
C VAL A 195 -15.14 -7.50 -19.57
N GLU A 196 -15.23 -6.99 -18.34
CA GLU A 196 -16.50 -6.89 -17.62
C GLU A 196 -17.48 -5.92 -18.30
N GLU A 197 -17.01 -4.80 -18.84
CA GLU A 197 -17.85 -3.87 -19.63
C GLU A 197 -18.38 -4.53 -20.91
N ALA A 198 -17.58 -5.38 -21.56
CA ALA A 198 -17.97 -6.08 -22.78
C ALA A 198 -18.96 -7.24 -22.54
N LEU A 199 -19.04 -7.75 -21.31
CA LEU A 199 -19.94 -8.85 -20.92
C LEU A 199 -21.28 -8.38 -20.33
N LYS A 200 -21.46 -7.05 -20.14
CA LYS A 200 -22.70 -6.42 -19.69
C LYS A 200 -23.63 -6.09 -20.85
#